data_AF-A0AAV5FZ15-F1
#
_entry.id   AF-A0AAV5FZ15-F1
#
_cell.length_a   1.000
_cell.length_b   1.000
_cell.length_c   1.000
_cell.angle_alpha   90.00
_cell.angle_beta   90.00
_cell.angle_gamma   90.00
#
_symmetry.space_group_name_H-M   'P 1'
#
loop_
_entity.id
_entity.type
_entity.pdbx_description
1 polymer ?
#
loop_
_entity_poly.entity_id
_entity_poly.type
_entity_poly.pdbx_seq_one_letter_code
_entity_poly.pdbx_strand_id
1 'polypeptide(L)' 'MEAFGGKGYLVDRPDELKSALSESFCARKPAVINVIIDPYAGAESGRMQHKN' A
#
# COMPACT_ATOMS: atom_id res chain seq x y z
N MET A 1 -9.03 4.94 -9.98
CA MET A 1 -9.51 5.75 -8.84
C MET A 1 -9.85 7.20 -9.22
N GLU A 2 -9.53 7.62 -10.44
CA GLU A 2 -9.81 8.97 -10.94
C GLU A 2 -11.31 9.28 -11.14
N ALA A 3 -12.16 8.26 -11.22
CA ALA A 3 -13.61 8.42 -11.33
C ALA A 3 -14.30 8.95 -10.03
N PHE A 4 -13.58 8.98 -8.90
CA PHE A 4 -14.11 9.46 -7.60
C PHE A 4 -13.27 10.62 -7.02
N GLY A 5 -12.45 11.29 -7.85
CA GLY A 5 -11.59 12.39 -7.40
C GLY A 5 -10.40 11.95 -6.53
N GLY A 6 -10.09 10.66 -6.50
CA GLY A 6 -8.96 10.10 -5.80
C GLY A 6 -7.76 9.80 -6.69
N LYS A 7 -6.56 9.86 -6.13
CA LYS A 7 -5.31 9.60 -6.87
C LYS A 7 -4.88 8.14 -6.71
N GLY A 8 -4.65 7.46 -7.83
CA GLY A 8 -4.09 6.11 -7.84
C GLY A 8 -2.56 6.16 -7.98
N TYR A 9 -1.85 5.33 -7.22
CA TYR A 9 -0.41 5.15 -7.31
C TYR A 9 -0.10 3.69 -7.59
N LEU A 10 0.82 3.42 -8.51
CA LEU A 10 1.41 2.10 -8.73
C LEU A 10 2.83 2.15 -8.18
N VAL A 11 3.18 1.21 -7.33
CA VAL A 11 4.48 1.16 -6.65
C VAL A 11 5.07 -0.23 -6.83
N ASP A 12 6.25 -0.30 -7.43
CA ASP A 12 7.03 -1.52 -7.56
C ASP A 12 8.17 -1.56 -6.53
N ARG A 13 8.67 -0.38 -6.14
CA ARG A 13 9.83 -0.25 -5.24
C ARG A 13 9.47 0.34 -3.87
N PRO A 14 10.19 -0.06 -2.80
CA PRO A 14 9.94 0.48 -1.46
C PRO A 14 10.13 2.00 -1.36
N ASP A 15 11.07 2.58 -2.11
CA ASP A 15 11.28 4.04 -2.15
C ASP A 15 10.11 4.81 -2.78
N GLU A 16 9.47 4.21 -3.78
CA GLU A 16 8.28 4.76 -4.43
C GLU A 16 7.08 4.71 -3.48
N LEU A 17 6.99 3.69 -2.62
CA LEU A 17 5.96 3.60 -1.58
C LEU A 17 6.00 4.79 -0.63
N LYS A 18 7.20 5.14 -0.16
CA LYS A 18 7.40 6.24 0.79
C LYS A 18 7.00 7.58 0.18
N SER A 19 7.33 7.78 -1.09
CA SER A 19 6.96 9.00 -1.83
C SER A 19 5.45 9.07 -2.07
N ALA A 20 4.83 7.97 -2.52
CA ALA A 20 3.39 7.89 -2.74
C ALA A 20 2.57 8.11 -1.45
N LEU A 21 3.03 7.57 -0.31
CA LEU A 21 2.44 7.83 1.00
C LEU A 21 2.54 9.30 1.38
N SER A 22 3.73 9.90 1.26
CA SER A 22 3.93 11.31 1.62
C SER A 22 3.06 12.24 0.77
N GLU A 23 2.98 11.99 -0.54
CA GLU A 23 2.11 12.75 -1.44
C GLU A 23 0.61 12.57 -1.13
N SER A 24 0.17 11.35 -0.87
CA SER A 24 -1.25 11.06 -0.61
C SER A 24 -1.73 11.72 0.69
N PHE A 25 -0.92 11.68 1.76
CA PHE A 25 -1.21 12.39 3.00
C PHE A 25 -1.22 13.91 2.82
N CYS A 26 -0.24 14.46 2.08
CA CYS A 26 -0.21 15.90 1.76
C CYS A 26 -1.43 16.35 0.93
N ALA A 27 -1.88 15.50 0.00
CA ALA A 27 -3.02 15.80 -0.87
C ALA A 27 -4.37 15.83 -0.13
N ARG A 28 -4.46 15.22 1.08
CA ARG A 28 -5.69 15.09 1.89
C ARG A 28 -6.93 14.69 1.07
N LYS A 29 -6.71 13.79 0.13
CA LYS A 29 -7.73 13.26 -0.78
C LYS A 29 -7.72 11.74 -0.70
N PRO A 30 -8.85 11.08 -1.01
CA PRO A 30 -8.86 9.63 -1.12
C PRO A 30 -7.78 9.17 -2.12
N ALA A 31 -6.96 8.21 -1.72
CA ALA A 31 -5.90 7.67 -2.56
C ALA A 31 -5.82 6.15 -2.39
N VAL A 32 -5.48 5.45 -3.47
CA VAL A 32 -5.12 4.02 -3.44
C VAL A 32 -3.73 3.87 -3.97
N ILE A 33 -2.93 3.14 -3.20
CA ILE A 33 -1.56 2.78 -3.54
C ILE A 33 -1.54 1.29 -3.79
N ASN A 34 -1.38 0.89 -5.04
CA ASN A 34 -1.21 -0.50 -5.43
C ASN A 34 0.27 -0.85 -5.33
N VAL A 35 0.63 -1.61 -4.30
CA VAL A 35 2.00 -2.05 -4.04
C VAL A 35 2.16 -3.46 -4.58
N ILE A 36 3.11 -3.63 -5.50
CA ILE A 36 3.49 -4.97 -5.97
C ILE A 36 4.32 -5.61 -4.86
N ILE A 37 3.77 -6.65 -4.24
CA ILE A 37 4.45 -7.42 -3.20
C ILE A 37 4.81 -8.78 -3.80
N ASP A 38 6.00 -9.27 -3.44
CA ASP A 38 6.43 -10.62 -3.80
C ASP A 38 5.43 -11.66 -3.25
N PRO A 39 4.89 -12.55 -4.10
CA PRO A 39 3.86 -13.50 -3.69
C PRO A 39 4.36 -14.56 -2.69
N TYR A 40 5.68 -14.74 -2.54
CA TYR A 40 6.31 -15.65 -1.58
C TYR A 40 6.76 -14.94 -0.29
N ALA A 41 6.64 -13.61 -0.20
CA ALA A 41 6.89 -12.85 1.02
C ALA A 41 5.84 -13.09 2.11
N GLY A 42 4.70 -13.71 1.77
CA GLY A 42 3.66 -14.08 2.71
C GLY A 42 3.93 -15.42 3.40
N ALA A 43 4.19 -15.40 4.70
CA ALA A 43 3.88 -16.57 5.53
C ALA A 43 2.35 -16.57 5.77
N GLU A 44 1.66 -17.65 5.42
CA GLU A 44 0.19 -17.84 5.39
C GLU A 44 -0.53 -17.64 6.74
N SER A 45 0.13 -17.10 7.75
CA SER A 45 -0.47 -16.67 9.00
C SER A 45 0.28 -15.45 9.50
N GLY A 46 -0.28 -14.27 9.23
CA GLY A 46 0.04 -13.06 9.99
C GLY A 46 -0.27 -13.30 11.46
N ARG A 47 0.72 -13.83 12.21
CA ARG A 47 0.78 -13.93 13.67
C ARG A 47 -0.53 -14.29 14.39
N MET A 48 -1.07 -15.47 14.10
CA MET A 48 -2.00 -16.17 15.00
C MET A 48 -1.26 -17.27 15.78
N GLN A 49 -0.14 -16.92 16.42
CA GLN A 49 0.56 -17.77 17.39
C GLN A 49 0.23 -17.30 18.80
N HIS A 50 -1.02 -17.50 19.23
CA HIS A 50 -1.39 -17.50 20.64
C HIS A 50 -1.97 -18.87 20.96
N LYS A 51 -1.13 -19.78 21.44
CA LYS A 51 -1.55 -20.99 22.15
C LYS A 51 -1.29 -20.73 23.63
N ASN A 52 -2.37 -20.54 24.39
CA ASN A 52 -2.37 -20.81 25.83
C ASN A 52 -2.24 -22.33 26.03
#